data_AF-A0A1K0HDN3-F1
#
_entry.id   AF-A0A1K0HDN3-F1
#
_cell.length_a   1.000
_cell.length_b   1.000
_cell.length_c   1.000
_cell.angle_alpha   90.00
_cell.angle_beta   90.00
_cell.angle_gamma   90.00
#
_symmetry.space_group_name_H-M   'P 1'
#
loop_
_entity.id
_entity.type
_entity.pdbx_description
1 polymer ?
#
loop_
_entity_poly.entity_id
_entity_poly.type
_entity_poly.pdbx_seq_one_letter_code
_entity_poly.pdbx_strand_id
1 'polypeptide(L)'
;MSGQRARQLITAAYAQYANDASAIQQLQGDAALPLTDLADKLAGLTGKSAQIFGADDKAKATTTEWLQKLDKADEQQLVSADGLKSLNEQLDSVTFLATNKPTVADLALFASIYPTVSKLQPAEQHASPSVARYVSHLSNLPQVARAANAAQLGFASFEPTYEGMPTIQRAKPEDIKKAKKANKEATAAADGQKKDIPQQQQQQQDQPKKEKKEKKEKAPKEVKAGAGGGGGKKGSAAAAAADTTGPIPSQIDLRVGKIVSVEKHPDADALYLEKVDFGEADGPRTILSGLVHFVPIEKMQNRMVIGVCNLKPAAMRGIKSYGMLLCATHKDGKDGGVEPVCPPEGSQPGDKVWVEGFEGREPEAVLNPKKKIFEAIQSGYTTTESKQCAWVGALPDAADPEADKKPRLLKTNKGVLFSENFVGASLS
;
A
#
# COMPACT_ATOMS: atom_id res chain seq x y z
N MET A 1 23.43 15.57 22.31
CA MET A 1 24.56 15.30 21.39
C MET A 1 24.08 15.00 19.95
N SER A 2 22.80 14.67 19.75
CA SER A 2 22.17 14.40 18.44
C SER A 2 22.33 15.56 17.47
N GLY A 3 21.99 16.79 17.91
CA GLY A 3 22.04 17.97 17.06
C GLY A 3 23.43 18.22 16.47
N GLN A 4 24.49 17.90 17.23
CA GLN A 4 25.86 18.01 16.74
C GLN A 4 26.20 16.95 15.68
N ARG A 5 25.78 15.69 15.88
CA ARG A 5 25.99 14.61 14.89
C ARG A 5 25.17 14.83 13.62
N ALA A 6 23.91 15.22 13.77
CA ALA A 6 23.03 15.60 12.66
C ALA A 6 23.68 16.71 11.83
N ARG A 7 24.13 17.78 12.49
CA ARG A 7 24.85 18.88 11.84
C ARG A 7 26.09 18.41 11.11
N GLN A 8 26.97 17.64 11.76
CA GLN A 8 28.19 17.10 11.16
C GLN A 8 27.90 16.24 9.92
N LEU A 9 26.88 15.38 9.97
CA LEU A 9 26.49 14.56 8.82
C LEU A 9 25.93 15.42 7.67
N ILE A 10 25.04 16.36 7.99
CA ILE A 10 24.41 17.25 7.02
C ILE A 10 25.47 18.13 6.34
N THR A 11 26.33 18.81 7.10
CA THR A 11 27.37 19.68 6.52
C THR A 11 28.33 18.87 5.67
N ALA A 12 28.74 17.68 6.10
CA ALA A 12 29.61 16.81 5.31
C ALA A 12 28.95 16.31 4.01
N ALA A 13 27.64 16.00 4.03
CA ALA A 13 26.91 15.56 2.85
C ALA A 13 26.84 16.63 1.75
N TYR A 14 26.76 17.90 2.17
CA TYR A 14 26.59 19.04 1.26
C TYR A 14 27.86 19.84 1.01
N ALA A 15 28.95 19.60 1.76
CA ALA A 15 30.22 20.30 1.61
C ALA A 15 30.76 20.27 0.17
N GLN A 16 30.56 19.16 -0.55
CA GLN A 16 30.98 18.99 -1.95
C GLN A 16 30.29 19.93 -2.95
N TYR A 17 29.19 20.59 -2.56
CA TYR A 17 28.42 21.50 -3.40
C TYR A 17 28.64 22.97 -3.03
N ALA A 18 29.32 23.26 -1.92
CA ALA A 18 29.57 24.61 -1.48
C ALA A 18 30.83 25.18 -2.14
N ASN A 19 30.75 26.44 -2.57
CA ASN A 19 31.92 27.16 -3.11
C ASN A 19 32.82 27.71 -1.98
N ASP A 20 32.31 27.80 -0.76
CA ASP A 20 33.00 28.32 0.43
C ASP A 20 33.08 27.24 1.51
N ALA A 21 34.22 26.55 1.57
CA ALA A 21 34.49 25.51 2.56
C ALA A 21 34.57 26.06 3.99
N SER A 22 35.03 27.32 4.16
CA SER A 22 35.13 27.96 5.47
C SER A 22 33.74 28.27 6.04
N ALA A 23 32.80 28.71 5.21
CA ALA A 23 31.40 28.90 5.62
C ALA A 23 30.74 27.60 6.09
N ILE A 24 31.00 26.48 5.41
CA ILE A 24 30.49 25.16 5.84
C ILE A 24 31.08 24.74 7.19
N GLN A 25 32.38 24.99 7.39
CA GLN A 25 33.04 24.66 8.66
C GLN A 25 32.51 25.53 9.82
N GLN A 26 32.18 26.80 9.57
CA GLN A 26 31.52 27.67 10.54
C GLN A 26 30.13 27.15 10.91
N LEU A 27 29.32 26.77 9.90
CA LEU A 27 27.98 26.20 10.13
C LEU A 27 28.03 24.89 10.92
N GLN A 28 29.08 24.09 10.72
CA GLN A 28 29.30 22.86 11.47
C GLN A 28 29.70 23.12 12.93
N GLY A 29 30.43 24.20 13.21
CA GLY A 29 30.87 24.58 14.55
C GLY A 29 29.80 25.29 15.40
N ASP A 30 28.78 25.87 14.76
CA ASP A 30 27.71 26.59 15.44
C ASP A 30 26.67 25.64 16.06
N ALA A 31 26.93 25.19 17.28
CA ALA A 31 26.08 24.26 18.00
C ALA A 31 24.71 24.86 18.43
N ALA A 32 24.59 26.19 18.49
CA ALA A 32 23.37 26.88 18.92
C ALA A 32 22.37 27.11 17.78
N LEU A 33 22.83 27.04 16.53
CA LEU A 33 22.00 27.24 15.35
C LEU A 33 20.97 26.11 15.21
N PRO A 34 19.66 26.38 15.12
CA PRO A 34 18.66 25.35 14.80
C PRO A 34 18.98 24.59 13.50
N LEU A 35 18.59 23.32 13.39
CA LEU A 35 18.75 22.51 12.17
C LEU A 35 17.95 23.09 11.00
N THR A 36 16.83 23.74 11.28
CA THR A 36 16.07 24.53 10.29
C THR A 36 16.92 25.64 9.68
N ASP A 37 17.50 26.50 10.52
CA ASP A 37 18.36 27.61 10.07
C ASP A 37 19.65 27.09 9.40
N LEU A 38 20.19 25.97 9.87
CA LEU A 38 21.31 25.28 9.22
C LEU A 38 20.95 24.89 7.78
N ALA A 39 19.78 24.30 7.58
CA ALA A 39 19.30 23.87 6.27
C ALA A 39 19.11 25.06 5.30
N ASP A 40 18.54 26.17 5.79
CA ASP A 40 18.36 27.39 4.99
C ASP A 40 19.70 28.01 4.57
N LYS A 41 20.66 28.13 5.51
CA LYS A 41 22.00 28.66 5.20
C LYS A 41 22.76 27.74 4.24
N LEU A 42 22.64 26.41 4.41
CA LEU A 42 23.22 25.44 3.47
C LEU A 42 22.61 25.53 2.08
N ALA A 43 21.30 25.76 1.97
CA ALA A 43 20.64 25.93 0.68
C ALA A 43 21.16 27.17 -0.06
N GLY A 44 21.40 28.26 0.66
CA GLY A 44 22.05 29.45 0.11
C GLY A 44 23.49 29.19 -0.37
N LEU A 45 24.31 28.52 0.44
CA LEU A 45 25.73 28.28 0.14
C LEU A 45 25.96 27.29 -1.00
N THR A 46 25.06 26.33 -1.19
CA THR A 46 25.22 25.23 -2.17
C THR A 46 24.39 25.40 -3.43
N GLY A 47 23.36 26.26 -3.40
CA GLY A 47 22.34 26.33 -4.45
C GLY A 47 21.51 25.05 -4.59
N LYS A 48 21.58 24.12 -3.62
CA LYS A 48 20.90 22.81 -3.66
C LYS A 48 19.62 22.76 -2.84
N SER A 49 18.85 23.85 -2.84
CA SER A 49 17.58 23.93 -2.08
C SER A 49 16.65 22.74 -2.34
N ALA A 50 16.51 22.31 -3.60
CA ALA A 50 15.65 21.18 -3.95
C ALA A 50 16.15 19.81 -3.42
N GLN A 51 17.46 19.64 -3.19
CA GLN A 51 18.00 18.43 -2.58
C GLN A 51 17.89 18.49 -1.05
N ILE A 52 18.07 19.68 -0.47
CA ILE A 52 17.99 19.90 0.96
C ILE A 52 16.56 19.72 1.46
N PHE A 53 15.59 20.39 0.83
CA PHE A 53 14.19 20.43 1.28
C PHE A 53 13.23 19.56 0.48
N GLY A 54 13.62 19.12 -0.72
CA GLY A 54 12.68 18.60 -1.71
C GLY A 54 12.27 19.66 -2.74
N ALA A 55 11.78 19.20 -3.89
CA ALA A 55 11.55 20.05 -5.06
C ALA A 55 10.20 20.78 -5.04
N ASP A 56 9.22 20.25 -4.31
CA ASP A 56 7.87 20.81 -4.20
C ASP A 56 7.59 21.37 -2.79
N ASP A 57 6.55 22.20 -2.69
CA ASP A 57 6.20 22.90 -1.45
C ASP A 57 5.79 21.94 -0.32
N LYS A 58 5.17 20.80 -0.67
CA LYS A 58 4.76 19.79 0.31
C LYS A 58 6.00 19.14 0.93
N ALA A 59 6.95 18.72 0.12
CA ALA A 59 8.20 18.15 0.57
C ALA A 59 8.97 19.15 1.45
N LYS A 60 9.06 20.41 1.02
CA LYS A 60 9.71 21.46 1.80
C LYS A 60 9.06 21.64 3.17
N ALA A 61 7.73 21.70 3.22
CA ALA A 61 6.99 21.79 4.48
C ALA A 61 7.27 20.59 5.40
N THR A 62 7.20 19.36 4.87
CA THR A 62 7.46 18.13 5.63
C THR A 62 8.90 18.07 6.14
N THR A 63 9.90 18.42 5.31
CA THR A 63 11.30 18.47 5.75
C THR A 63 11.48 19.49 6.88
N THR A 64 10.93 20.70 6.74
CA THR A 64 11.01 21.73 7.78
C THR A 64 10.34 21.28 9.08
N GLU A 65 9.16 20.67 9.02
CA GLU A 65 8.46 20.14 10.21
C GLU A 65 9.30 19.11 10.96
N TRP A 66 9.93 18.18 10.23
CA TRP A 66 10.82 17.20 10.84
C TRP A 66 12.06 17.82 11.48
N LEU A 67 12.68 18.80 10.83
CA LEU A 67 13.81 19.52 11.43
C LEU A 67 13.39 20.24 12.72
N GLN A 68 12.25 20.94 12.72
CA GLN A 68 11.71 21.60 13.91
C GLN A 68 11.42 20.61 15.04
N LYS A 69 10.88 19.43 14.70
CA LYS A 69 10.64 18.36 15.65
C LYS A 69 11.94 17.87 16.27
N LEU A 70 12.98 17.68 15.47
CA LEU A 70 14.31 17.23 15.94
C LEU A 70 15.04 18.31 16.76
N ASP A 71 14.89 19.58 16.41
CA ASP A 71 15.43 20.71 17.19
C ASP A 71 14.84 20.77 18.61
N LYS A 72 13.58 20.37 18.77
CA LYS A 72 12.87 20.36 20.06
C LYS A 72 12.90 19.00 20.76
N ALA A 73 13.40 17.95 20.10
CA ALA A 73 13.36 16.60 20.64
C ALA A 73 14.43 16.40 21.70
N ASP A 74 14.05 15.80 22.82
CA ASP A 74 15.02 15.16 23.70
C ASP A 74 15.49 13.85 23.02
N GLU A 75 16.79 13.77 22.77
CA GLU A 75 17.43 12.61 22.13
C GLU A 75 17.21 11.31 22.91
N GLN A 76 17.26 11.36 24.25
CA GLN A 76 17.04 10.19 25.10
C GLN A 76 15.58 9.73 25.03
N GLN A 77 14.64 10.67 24.96
CA GLN A 77 13.23 10.36 24.75
C GLN A 77 12.98 9.80 23.34
N LEU A 78 13.61 10.38 22.31
CA LEU A 78 13.46 9.94 20.91
C LEU A 78 13.94 8.50 20.73
N VAL A 79 15.05 8.12 21.37
CA VAL A 79 15.65 6.78 21.28
C VAL A 79 15.21 5.83 22.39
N SER A 80 14.29 6.25 23.25
CA SER A 80 13.64 5.37 24.24
C SER A 80 12.74 4.34 23.55
N ALA A 81 12.34 3.28 24.27
CA ALA A 81 11.45 2.26 23.73
C ALA A 81 10.13 2.85 23.19
N ASP A 82 9.51 3.79 23.91
CA ASP A 82 8.29 4.46 23.46
C ASP A 82 8.55 5.42 22.30
N GLY A 83 9.69 6.13 22.32
CA GLY A 83 10.11 7.01 21.24
C GLY A 83 10.31 6.26 19.92
N LEU A 84 11.04 5.14 19.96
CA LEU A 84 11.27 4.27 18.82
C LEU A 84 9.97 3.63 18.32
N LYS A 85 9.05 3.25 19.21
CA LYS A 85 7.74 2.74 18.83
C LYS A 85 6.90 3.81 18.09
N SER A 86 6.85 5.04 18.61
CA SER A 86 6.15 6.13 17.93
C SER A 86 6.80 6.47 16.58
N LEU A 87 8.13 6.44 16.52
CA LEU A 87 8.87 6.66 15.29
C LEU A 87 8.59 5.54 14.27
N ASN A 88 8.46 4.30 14.73
CA ASN A 88 8.14 3.16 13.88
C ASN A 88 6.82 3.33 13.13
N GLU A 89 5.79 3.82 13.81
CA GLU A 89 4.48 4.10 13.21
C GLU A 89 4.59 5.20 12.14
N GLN A 90 5.39 6.24 12.39
CA GLN A 90 5.61 7.34 11.44
C GLN A 90 6.44 6.91 10.22
N LEU A 91 7.32 5.92 10.38
CA LEU A 91 8.19 5.40 9.33
C LEU A 91 7.59 4.21 8.55
N ASP A 92 6.39 3.76 8.91
CA ASP A 92 5.76 2.55 8.36
C ASP A 92 5.40 2.68 6.88
N SER A 93 4.87 3.84 6.48
CA SER A 93 4.39 4.11 5.12
C SER A 93 5.38 4.87 4.25
N VAL A 94 6.58 5.19 4.75
CA VAL A 94 7.53 6.08 4.07
C VAL A 94 8.91 5.46 3.91
N THR A 95 9.56 5.68 2.77
CA THR A 95 10.96 5.26 2.56
C THR A 95 11.94 6.33 3.06
N PHE A 96 11.67 7.58 2.70
CA PHE A 96 12.29 8.81 3.22
C PHE A 96 11.20 9.74 3.74
N LEU A 97 11.55 10.70 4.59
CA LEU A 97 10.59 11.50 5.35
C LEU A 97 9.72 12.41 4.47
N ALA A 98 10.27 12.98 3.41
CA ALA A 98 9.59 14.01 2.61
C ALA A 98 9.47 13.69 1.11
N THR A 99 10.40 12.93 0.53
CA THR A 99 10.44 12.67 -0.93
C THR A 99 10.82 11.23 -1.25
N ASN A 100 11.07 10.91 -2.53
CA ASN A 100 11.64 9.63 -2.95
C ASN A 100 13.18 9.61 -2.90
N LYS A 101 13.81 10.64 -2.32
CA LYS A 101 15.26 10.77 -2.10
C LYS A 101 15.52 11.34 -0.70
N PRO A 102 16.69 11.07 -0.08
CA PRO A 102 16.97 11.60 1.25
C PRO A 102 17.14 13.12 1.21
N THR A 103 16.46 13.79 2.13
CA THR A 103 16.55 15.22 2.42
C THR A 103 17.42 15.44 3.66
N VAL A 104 17.65 16.69 4.07
CA VAL A 104 18.38 16.94 5.33
C VAL A 104 17.64 16.44 6.57
N ALA A 105 16.31 16.34 6.52
CA ALA A 105 15.53 15.74 7.61
C ALA A 105 15.88 14.26 7.79
N ASP A 106 16.09 13.54 6.69
CA ASP A 106 16.45 12.12 6.74
C ASP A 106 17.82 11.92 7.39
N LEU A 107 18.80 12.74 6.97
CA LEU A 107 20.15 12.75 7.55
C LEU A 107 20.11 13.11 9.04
N ALA A 108 19.32 14.11 9.42
CA ALA A 108 19.18 14.55 10.81
C ALA A 108 18.60 13.45 11.71
N LEU A 109 17.48 12.83 11.28
CA LEU A 109 16.84 11.75 12.01
C LEU A 109 17.78 10.55 12.12
N PHE A 110 18.39 10.14 11.01
CA PHE A 110 19.34 9.03 10.97
C PHE A 110 20.52 9.22 11.92
N ALA A 111 21.18 10.38 11.87
CA ALA A 111 22.29 10.69 12.77
C ALA A 111 21.89 10.69 14.26
N SER A 112 20.62 10.97 14.54
CA SER A 112 20.08 10.98 15.92
C SER A 112 19.79 9.58 16.44
N ILE A 113 19.26 8.68 15.61
CA ILE A 113 18.80 7.35 16.05
C ILE A 113 19.79 6.22 15.79
N TYR A 114 20.66 6.35 14.78
CA TYR A 114 21.62 5.31 14.38
C TYR A 114 22.43 4.72 15.55
N PRO A 115 23.02 5.51 16.47
CA PRO A 115 23.90 5.00 17.53
C PRO A 115 23.19 4.06 18.52
N THR A 116 21.88 4.25 18.70
CA THR A 116 21.04 3.38 19.53
C THR A 116 20.54 2.20 18.72
N VAL A 117 19.97 2.47 17.53
CA VAL A 117 19.36 1.44 16.67
C VAL A 117 20.40 0.41 16.21
N SER A 118 21.63 0.82 15.90
CA SER A 118 22.71 -0.08 15.47
C SER A 118 23.17 -1.06 16.56
N LYS A 119 22.73 -0.87 17.81
CA LYS A 119 23.09 -1.69 18.98
C LYS A 119 21.90 -2.45 19.56
N LEU A 120 20.70 -2.28 19.01
CA LEU A 120 19.50 -2.97 19.45
C LEU A 120 19.67 -4.48 19.28
N GLN A 121 19.16 -5.24 20.25
CA GLN A 121 19.11 -6.69 20.15
C GLN A 121 18.06 -7.12 19.12
N PRO A 122 18.15 -8.33 18.54
CA PRO A 122 17.24 -8.78 17.49
C PRO A 122 15.76 -8.62 17.85
N ALA A 123 15.36 -8.96 19.08
CA ALA A 123 13.98 -8.83 19.55
C ALA A 123 13.48 -7.37 19.55
N GLU A 124 14.34 -6.41 19.86
CA GLU A 124 14.01 -4.98 19.87
C GLU A 124 13.92 -4.43 18.44
N GLN A 125 14.80 -4.90 17.54
CA GLN A 125 14.71 -4.58 16.11
C GLN A 125 13.40 -5.10 15.51
N HIS A 126 12.97 -6.31 15.89
CA HIS A 126 11.70 -6.89 15.41
C HIS A 126 10.47 -6.18 15.96
N ALA A 127 10.58 -5.55 17.14
CA ALA A 127 9.51 -4.73 17.70
C ALA A 127 9.33 -3.40 16.94
N SER A 128 10.39 -2.89 16.30
CA SER A 128 10.38 -1.65 15.51
C SER A 128 10.96 -1.85 14.10
N PRO A 129 10.30 -2.64 13.23
CA PRO A 129 10.84 -3.04 11.94
C PRO A 129 11.05 -1.89 10.96
N SER A 130 10.19 -0.87 11.00
CA SER A 130 10.24 0.30 10.13
C SER A 130 11.41 1.21 10.50
N VAL A 131 11.73 1.33 11.79
CA VAL A 131 12.95 2.01 12.28
C VAL A 131 14.21 1.26 11.84
N ALA A 132 14.27 -0.06 12.07
CA ALA A 132 15.41 -0.88 11.68
C ALA A 132 15.65 -0.83 10.16
N ARG A 133 14.59 -0.95 9.35
CA ARG A 133 14.62 -0.77 7.89
C ARG A 133 15.16 0.60 7.52
N TYR A 134 14.66 1.65 8.14
CA TYR A 134 15.03 3.04 7.82
C TYR A 134 16.53 3.30 8.07
N VAL A 135 17.04 2.86 9.23
CA VAL A 135 18.47 2.96 9.57
C VAL A 135 19.33 2.12 8.63
N SER A 136 18.89 0.89 8.32
CA SER A 136 19.60 0.03 7.36
C SER A 136 19.69 0.69 5.99
N HIS A 137 18.56 1.19 5.48
CA HIS A 137 18.51 1.83 4.17
C HIS A 137 19.45 3.03 4.08
N LEU A 138 19.38 3.97 5.03
CA LEU A 138 20.24 5.16 5.04
C LEU A 138 21.72 4.83 5.26
N SER A 139 22.04 3.85 6.10
CA SER A 139 23.43 3.43 6.33
C SER A 139 24.10 2.83 5.09
N ASN A 140 23.30 2.27 4.17
CA ASN A 140 23.76 1.65 2.92
C ASN A 140 23.78 2.62 1.73
N LEU A 141 23.33 3.88 1.88
CA LEU A 141 23.42 4.86 0.80
C LEU A 141 24.85 5.37 0.64
N PRO A 142 25.47 5.29 -0.57
CA PRO A 142 26.84 5.73 -0.79
C PRO A 142 27.12 7.18 -0.37
N GLN A 143 26.15 8.08 -0.60
CA GLN A 143 26.26 9.48 -0.21
C GLN A 143 26.29 9.68 1.32
N VAL A 144 25.54 8.86 2.08
CA VAL A 144 25.49 8.93 3.54
C VAL A 144 26.76 8.32 4.12
N ALA A 145 27.20 7.17 3.61
CA ALA A 145 28.45 6.53 4.03
C ALA A 145 29.66 7.46 3.80
N ARG A 146 29.73 8.12 2.62
CA ARG A 146 30.78 9.10 2.32
C ARG A 146 30.76 10.28 3.30
N ALA A 147 29.58 10.84 3.57
CA ALA A 147 29.42 11.95 4.51
C ALA A 147 29.80 11.56 5.94
N ALA A 148 29.35 10.40 6.41
CA ALA A 148 29.65 9.90 7.75
C ALA A 148 31.14 9.63 7.95
N ASN A 149 31.82 9.08 6.93
CA ASN A 149 33.27 8.88 6.94
C ASN A 149 34.02 10.22 6.95
N ALA A 150 33.62 11.17 6.12
CA ALA A 150 34.22 12.51 6.09
C ALA A 150 34.05 13.25 7.44
N ALA A 151 32.92 13.05 8.11
CA ALA A 151 32.63 13.60 9.43
C ALA A 151 33.15 12.75 10.60
N GLN A 152 33.80 11.61 10.34
CA GLN A 152 34.33 10.67 11.34
C GLN A 152 33.28 10.22 12.38
N LEU A 153 32.03 10.03 11.95
CA LEU A 153 30.91 9.71 12.85
C LEU A 153 30.88 8.24 13.31
N GLY A 154 31.72 7.37 12.71
CA GLY A 154 31.76 5.94 13.03
C GLY A 154 30.49 5.19 12.64
N PHE A 155 29.69 5.72 11.71
CA PHE A 155 28.54 5.01 11.17
C PHE A 155 29.02 3.97 10.15
N ALA A 156 28.54 2.74 10.30
CA ALA A 156 28.83 1.60 9.45
C ALA A 156 27.53 1.13 8.79
N SER A 157 27.67 0.29 7.76
CA SER A 157 26.52 -0.41 7.19
C SER A 157 25.84 -1.23 8.28
N PHE A 158 24.53 -1.07 8.40
CA PHE A 158 23.68 -1.75 9.37
C PHE A 158 22.69 -2.66 8.63
N GLU A 159 22.73 -3.95 8.95
CA GLU A 159 21.79 -4.94 8.46
C GLU A 159 20.93 -5.44 9.62
N PRO A 160 19.59 -5.39 9.51
CA PRO A 160 18.71 -5.91 10.55
C PRO A 160 18.91 -7.41 10.72
N THR A 161 18.87 -7.89 11.96
CA THR A 161 18.94 -9.32 12.24
C THR A 161 17.62 -9.97 11.88
N TYR A 162 17.62 -10.91 10.93
CA TYR A 162 16.41 -11.66 10.53
C TYR A 162 16.19 -12.94 11.36
N GLU A 163 17.23 -13.42 12.03
CA GLU A 163 17.14 -14.60 12.91
C GLU A 163 16.26 -14.31 14.13
N GLY A 164 15.35 -15.22 14.45
CA GLY A 164 14.39 -15.04 15.54
C GLY A 164 13.21 -14.12 15.22
N MET A 165 13.05 -13.68 13.96
CA MET A 165 11.86 -12.94 13.52
C MET A 165 10.60 -13.70 13.98
N PRO A 166 9.62 -13.01 14.62
CA PRO A 166 8.36 -13.63 14.99
C PRO A 166 7.77 -14.31 13.76
N THR A 167 7.51 -15.61 13.85
CA THR A 167 6.77 -16.31 12.81
C THR A 167 5.47 -15.55 12.60
N ILE A 168 5.22 -15.09 11.37
CA ILE A 168 4.00 -14.37 11.03
C ILE A 168 2.84 -15.32 11.33
N GLN A 169 2.26 -15.20 12.52
CA GLN A 169 1.06 -15.92 12.92
C GLN A 169 -0.07 -15.28 12.12
N ARG A 170 -0.28 -15.81 10.92
CA ARG A 170 -1.48 -15.51 10.14
C ARG A 170 -2.64 -15.96 11.02
N ALA A 171 -3.38 -14.98 11.56
CA ALA A 171 -4.55 -15.26 12.37
C ALA A 171 -5.43 -16.28 11.64
N LYS A 172 -5.79 -17.37 12.34
CA LYS A 172 -6.71 -18.34 11.76
C LYS A 172 -8.00 -17.58 11.43
N PRO A 173 -8.70 -17.93 10.34
CA PRO A 173 -9.94 -17.23 9.94
C PRO A 173 -10.98 -17.11 11.07
N GLU A 174 -10.92 -18.00 12.05
CA GLU A 174 -11.79 -18.06 13.24
C GLU A 174 -11.44 -16.99 14.29
N ASP A 175 -10.15 -16.67 14.47
CA ASP A 175 -9.67 -15.67 15.43
C ASP A 175 -9.95 -14.24 14.94
N ILE A 176 -9.89 -14.03 13.62
CA ILE A 176 -10.29 -12.77 12.96
C ILE A 176 -11.80 -12.53 13.11
N LYS A 177 -12.62 -13.60 13.06
CA LYS A 177 -14.07 -13.51 13.30
C LYS A 177 -14.38 -13.21 14.77
N LYS A 178 -13.64 -13.79 15.72
CA LYS A 178 -13.80 -13.50 17.16
C LYS A 178 -13.36 -12.07 17.52
N ALA A 179 -12.23 -11.59 17.00
CA ALA A 179 -11.76 -10.22 17.23
C ALA A 179 -12.73 -9.17 16.64
N LYS A 180 -13.28 -9.42 15.44
CA LYS A 180 -14.32 -8.56 14.85
C LYS A 180 -15.65 -8.60 15.60
N LYS A 181 -15.98 -9.71 16.26
CA LYS A 181 -17.21 -9.84 17.07
C LYS A 181 -17.06 -9.16 18.44
N ALA A 182 -15.91 -9.32 19.09
CA ALA A 182 -15.58 -8.65 20.36
C ALA A 182 -15.49 -7.11 20.21
N ASN A 183 -14.94 -6.62 19.09
CA ASN A 183 -14.87 -5.17 18.85
C ASN A 183 -16.25 -4.57 18.47
N LYS A 184 -17.18 -5.38 17.93
CA LYS A 184 -18.57 -5.00 17.68
C LYS A 184 -19.43 -4.97 18.95
N GLU A 185 -19.14 -5.83 19.91
CA GLU A 185 -19.86 -5.85 21.20
C GLU A 185 -19.36 -4.75 22.15
N ALA A 186 -18.07 -4.37 22.07
CA ALA A 186 -17.53 -3.23 22.82
C ALA A 186 -18.00 -1.85 22.29
N THR A 187 -18.27 -1.72 20.99
CA THR A 187 -18.78 -0.48 20.38
C THR A 187 -20.30 -0.34 20.45
N ALA A 188 -21.05 -1.42 20.70
CA ALA A 188 -22.50 -1.37 20.84
C ALA A 188 -23.00 -0.95 22.24
N ALA A 189 -22.12 -0.89 23.25
CA ALA A 189 -22.49 -0.52 24.62
C ALA A 189 -22.13 0.93 25.01
N ALA A 190 -21.54 1.73 24.11
CA ALA A 190 -20.98 3.04 24.45
C ALA A 190 -21.47 4.20 23.56
N ASP A 191 -22.64 4.11 22.92
CA ASP A 191 -23.26 5.25 22.24
C ASP A 191 -24.59 5.62 22.91
N GLY A 192 -24.45 6.30 24.04
CA GLY A 192 -25.52 6.85 24.85
C GLY A 192 -24.95 7.97 25.72
N GLN A 193 -24.98 9.19 25.17
CA GLN A 193 -24.75 10.52 25.79
C GLN A 193 -23.35 11.15 25.64
N LYS A 194 -23.32 12.28 24.92
CA LYS A 194 -22.26 13.29 24.89
C LYS A 194 -22.27 14.13 26.18
N LYS A 195 -21.10 14.30 26.81
CA LYS A 195 -20.35 15.58 26.99
C LYS A 195 -19.40 15.53 28.21
N ASP A 196 -18.32 16.29 28.05
CA ASP A 196 -17.40 16.88 29.04
C ASP A 196 -16.23 16.06 29.59
N ILE A 197 -15.03 16.67 29.47
CA ILE A 197 -13.75 16.33 30.10
C ILE A 197 -13.73 17.05 31.46
N PRO A 198 -13.37 16.42 32.60
CA PRO A 198 -11.99 16.59 33.11
C PRO A 198 -11.38 15.42 33.92
N GLN A 199 -10.05 15.27 33.72
CA GLN A 199 -8.96 14.99 34.67
C GLN A 199 -9.08 14.00 35.86
N GLN A 200 -7.99 13.19 35.94
CA GLN A 200 -7.19 12.80 37.12
C GLN A 200 -7.46 11.51 37.92
N GLN A 201 -6.36 10.75 38.06
CA GLN A 201 -5.92 9.90 39.22
C GLN A 201 -6.72 8.62 39.52
N GLN A 202 -6.18 7.50 40.01
CA GLN A 202 -4.86 6.93 40.32
C GLN A 202 -5.10 5.45 40.73
N GLN A 203 -4.05 4.62 40.66
CA GLN A 203 -3.76 3.42 41.51
C GLN A 203 -4.51 2.08 41.29
N GLN A 204 -3.79 1.02 40.87
CA GLN A 204 -3.23 -0.13 41.65
C GLN A 204 -4.29 -1.24 41.91
N GLN A 205 -4.07 -2.57 41.84
CA GLN A 205 -2.90 -3.43 42.04
C GLN A 205 -3.21 -4.91 41.61
N ASP A 206 -2.16 -5.65 41.25
CA ASP A 206 -1.82 -7.08 41.51
C ASP A 206 -2.67 -8.31 41.07
N GLN A 207 -2.12 -9.06 40.09
CA GLN A 207 -1.70 -10.50 40.02
C GLN A 207 -2.11 -11.56 41.10
N PRO A 208 -1.91 -12.92 40.94
CA PRO A 208 -1.51 -13.76 39.78
C PRO A 208 -2.11 -15.22 39.67
N LYS A 209 -1.82 -15.91 38.53
CA LYS A 209 -1.49 -17.34 38.27
C LYS A 209 -2.37 -18.57 38.69
N LYS A 210 -2.53 -19.47 37.67
CA LYS A 210 -2.23 -20.95 37.59
C LYS A 210 -3.34 -22.05 37.64
N GLU A 211 -3.28 -22.88 36.57
CA GLU A 211 -3.31 -24.37 36.46
C GLU A 211 -4.56 -25.28 36.67
N LYS A 212 -4.91 -26.00 35.58
CA LYS A 212 -5.17 -27.47 35.37
C LYS A 212 -6.53 -28.18 35.66
N LYS A 213 -6.95 -28.94 34.62
CA LYS A 213 -7.63 -30.29 34.55
C LYS A 213 -9.05 -30.44 35.17
N GLU A 214 -10.00 -31.28 34.76
CA GLU A 214 -10.12 -32.43 33.84
C GLU A 214 -11.63 -32.74 33.56
N LYS A 215 -11.94 -33.26 32.36
CA LYS A 215 -13.00 -34.25 31.95
C LYS A 215 -14.22 -34.56 32.87
N LYS A 216 -15.45 -34.57 32.29
CA LYS A 216 -16.26 -35.80 32.02
C LYS A 216 -17.55 -35.59 31.19
N GLU A 217 -17.70 -36.50 30.22
CA GLU A 217 -18.84 -37.12 29.52
C GLU A 217 -20.33 -36.71 29.66
N LYS A 218 -20.95 -36.76 28.45
CA LYS A 218 -22.18 -37.45 27.99
C LYS A 218 -23.58 -36.80 28.08
N ALA A 219 -24.12 -36.67 26.85
CA ALA A 219 -25.48 -36.51 26.33
C ALA A 219 -26.50 -37.56 26.87
N PRO A 220 -27.81 -37.63 26.47
CA PRO A 220 -28.42 -37.07 25.25
C PRO A 220 -29.93 -36.71 25.26
N LYS A 221 -30.43 -36.40 24.04
CA LYS A 221 -31.79 -36.57 23.47
C LYS A 221 -32.82 -35.42 23.60
N GLU A 222 -33.25 -34.81 22.47
CA GLU A 222 -34.38 -35.19 21.58
C GLU A 222 -35.73 -34.75 22.22
N VAL A 223 -36.76 -34.13 21.61
CA VAL A 223 -37.27 -34.02 20.24
C VAL A 223 -38.34 -32.88 20.19
N LYS A 224 -38.73 -32.48 18.96
CA LYS A 224 -40.03 -31.93 18.49
C LYS A 224 -40.26 -30.41 18.66
N ALA A 225 -40.38 -29.63 17.59
CA ALA A 225 -41.33 -29.65 16.45
C ALA A 225 -42.59 -28.80 16.71
N GLY A 226 -42.90 -27.93 15.75
CA GLY A 226 -44.11 -27.10 15.64
C GLY A 226 -43.76 -25.86 14.81
N ALA A 227 -43.94 -25.90 13.48
CA ALA A 227 -45.16 -25.46 12.80
C ALA A 227 -45.45 -23.97 13.10
N GLY A 228 -45.45 -23.03 12.16
CA GLY A 228 -45.91 -23.11 10.78
C GLY A 228 -47.09 -22.14 10.62
N GLY A 229 -46.98 -21.19 9.70
CA GLY A 229 -48.04 -20.23 9.31
C GLY A 229 -47.67 -18.79 9.69
N GLY A 230 -47.62 -17.80 8.79
CA GLY A 230 -48.10 -17.71 7.42
C GLY A 230 -48.96 -16.45 7.25
N GLY A 231 -48.52 -15.51 6.41
CA GLY A 231 -49.24 -14.30 5.96
C GLY A 231 -48.92 -13.05 6.80
N GLY A 232 -48.19 -12.04 6.32
CA GLY A 232 -48.50 -11.14 5.18
C GLY A 232 -49.29 -9.94 5.74
N LYS A 233 -48.99 -8.65 5.58
CA LYS A 233 -48.38 -7.79 4.53
C LYS A 233 -48.29 -6.41 5.23
N LYS A 234 -47.28 -5.53 5.11
CA LYS A 234 -47.05 -4.55 4.02
C LYS A 234 -46.40 -3.31 4.68
N GLY A 235 -45.38 -2.71 4.06
CA GLY A 235 -44.96 -1.34 4.41
C GLY A 235 -43.45 -1.11 4.48
N SER A 236 -42.93 -0.42 3.46
CA SER A 236 -41.63 0.26 3.36
C SER A 236 -40.34 -0.57 3.48
N ALA A 237 -39.69 -0.80 2.34
CA ALA A 237 -38.25 -1.04 2.30
C ALA A 237 -37.64 -0.24 1.16
N ALA A 238 -36.86 0.77 1.56
CA ALA A 238 -35.83 1.38 0.74
C ALA A 238 -34.88 0.28 0.26
N ALA A 239 -34.47 0.36 -1.01
CA ALA A 239 -33.62 -0.62 -1.67
C ALA A 239 -32.22 -0.64 -1.04
N ALA A 240 -32.06 -1.49 -0.02
CA ALA A 240 -30.80 -2.01 0.45
C ALA A 240 -30.86 -3.54 0.31
N ALA A 241 -29.82 -4.10 -0.31
CA ALA A 241 -29.48 -5.52 -0.37
C ALA A 241 -30.49 -6.46 -1.05
N ALA A 242 -30.35 -6.62 -2.37
CA ALA A 242 -30.57 -7.91 -2.99
C ALA A 242 -29.28 -8.73 -2.87
N ASP A 243 -29.27 -9.61 -1.87
CA ASP A 243 -28.25 -10.64 -1.66
C ASP A 243 -28.42 -11.70 -2.76
N THR A 244 -27.74 -11.54 -3.89
CA THR A 244 -27.59 -12.62 -4.87
C THR A 244 -26.36 -13.44 -4.49
N THR A 245 -26.61 -14.66 -4.04
CA THR A 245 -25.65 -15.70 -3.62
C THR A 245 -24.70 -16.14 -4.74
N GLY A 246 -23.74 -15.30 -5.12
CA GLY A 246 -22.69 -15.65 -6.09
C GLY A 246 -21.68 -14.51 -6.34
N PRO A 247 -20.53 -14.81 -6.95
CA PRO A 247 -19.62 -13.79 -7.48
C PRO A 247 -20.36 -12.90 -8.49
N ILE A 248 -20.23 -11.58 -8.37
CA ILE A 248 -20.78 -10.60 -9.32
C ILE A 248 -19.67 -9.69 -9.87
N PRO A 249 -19.75 -9.22 -11.13
CA PRO A 249 -18.69 -8.41 -11.75
C PRO A 249 -18.36 -7.14 -10.98
N SER A 250 -19.36 -6.50 -10.35
CA SER A 250 -19.15 -5.26 -9.59
C SER A 250 -18.24 -5.43 -8.37
N GLN A 251 -17.93 -6.65 -7.93
CA GLN A 251 -16.96 -6.88 -6.86
C GLN A 251 -15.52 -6.63 -7.31
N ILE A 252 -15.24 -6.64 -8.62
CA ILE A 252 -13.91 -6.46 -9.20
C ILE A 252 -13.68 -4.96 -9.44
N ASP A 253 -12.56 -4.44 -8.94
CA ASP A 253 -12.16 -3.05 -9.16
C ASP A 253 -11.37 -2.95 -10.47
N LEU A 254 -12.07 -2.54 -11.53
CA LEU A 254 -11.48 -2.29 -12.84
C LEU A 254 -11.26 -0.79 -13.04
N ARG A 255 -10.04 -0.39 -13.38
CA ARG A 255 -9.69 1.01 -13.62
C ARG A 255 -8.86 1.19 -14.86
N VAL A 256 -9.02 2.35 -15.49
CA VAL A 256 -8.09 2.81 -16.52
C VAL A 256 -6.76 3.16 -15.87
N GLY A 257 -5.66 2.69 -16.46
CA GLY A 257 -4.30 3.04 -16.08
C GLY A 257 -3.46 3.50 -17.25
N LYS A 258 -2.35 4.17 -16.95
CA LYS A 258 -1.32 4.57 -17.93
C LYS A 258 0.03 3.98 -17.55
N ILE A 259 0.66 3.27 -18.47
CA ILE A 259 2.02 2.75 -18.26
C ILE A 259 3.01 3.92 -18.33
N VAL A 260 3.59 4.29 -17.18
CA VAL A 260 4.56 5.37 -17.03
C VAL A 260 5.97 4.91 -17.37
N SER A 261 6.31 3.67 -17.02
CA SER A 261 7.57 3.03 -17.42
C SER A 261 7.35 1.54 -17.60
N VAL A 262 8.12 0.95 -18.52
CA VAL A 262 8.16 -0.49 -18.75
C VAL A 262 9.62 -0.93 -18.92
N GLU A 263 9.99 -2.00 -18.22
CA GLU A 263 11.30 -2.63 -18.29
C GLU A 263 11.13 -4.14 -18.42
N LYS A 264 12.12 -4.86 -18.99
CA LYS A 264 12.11 -6.32 -18.92
C LYS A 264 12.44 -6.77 -17.50
N HIS A 265 11.76 -7.80 -17.01
CA HIS A 265 12.05 -8.33 -15.69
C HIS A 265 13.49 -8.92 -15.67
N PRO A 266 14.31 -8.61 -14.64
CA PRO A 266 15.72 -9.02 -14.59
C PRO A 266 15.89 -10.54 -14.57
N ASP A 267 15.02 -11.25 -13.85
CA ASP A 267 15.09 -12.71 -13.66
C ASP A 267 14.01 -13.49 -14.43
N ALA A 268 13.33 -12.88 -15.41
CA ALA A 268 12.23 -13.54 -16.13
C ALA A 268 12.02 -13.02 -17.56
N ASP A 269 12.43 -13.83 -18.55
CA ASP A 269 12.41 -13.45 -19.97
C ASP A 269 11.02 -13.17 -20.55
N ALA A 270 9.98 -13.77 -19.96
CA ALA A 270 8.60 -13.62 -20.41
C ALA A 270 7.84 -12.47 -19.73
N LEU A 271 8.43 -11.81 -18.73
CA LEU A 271 7.75 -10.80 -17.91
C LEU A 271 8.28 -9.39 -18.16
N TYR A 272 7.37 -8.44 -18.25
CA TYR A 272 7.65 -7.03 -18.10
C TYR A 272 7.42 -6.60 -16.65
N LEU A 273 8.16 -5.56 -16.26
CA LEU A 273 8.01 -4.80 -15.03
C LEU A 273 7.47 -3.42 -15.41
N GLU A 274 6.19 -3.17 -15.14
CA GLU A 274 5.55 -1.89 -15.44
C GLU A 274 5.30 -1.05 -14.20
N LYS A 275 5.44 0.27 -14.35
CA LYS A 275 4.86 1.26 -13.44
C LYS A 275 3.59 1.81 -14.06
N VAL A 276 2.44 1.51 -13.49
CA VAL A 276 1.13 1.88 -14.05
C VAL A 276 0.42 2.84 -13.12
N ASP A 277 0.15 4.05 -13.61
CA ASP A 277 -0.63 5.06 -12.92
C ASP A 277 -2.12 4.76 -13.07
N PHE A 278 -2.81 4.49 -11.97
CA PHE A 278 -4.26 4.28 -11.90
C PHE A 278 -4.99 5.49 -11.26
N GLY A 279 -4.39 6.68 -11.29
CA GLY A 279 -4.96 7.90 -10.72
C GLY A 279 -5.00 7.90 -9.19
N GLU A 280 -4.11 7.15 -8.56
CA GLU A 280 -4.06 6.99 -7.10
C GLU A 280 -3.11 7.99 -6.46
N ALA A 281 -3.46 8.46 -5.25
CA ALA A 281 -2.65 9.44 -4.53
C ALA A 281 -1.25 8.89 -4.14
N ASP A 282 -1.13 7.57 -3.98
CA ASP A 282 0.12 6.88 -3.63
C ASP A 282 1.06 6.70 -4.85
N GLY A 283 0.62 7.10 -6.04
CA GLY A 283 1.40 7.05 -7.28
C GLY A 283 1.28 5.73 -8.06
N PRO A 284 2.15 5.53 -9.09
CA PRO A 284 2.06 4.37 -9.97
C PRO A 284 2.33 3.04 -9.27
N ARG A 285 1.50 2.03 -9.56
CA ARG A 285 1.66 0.66 -9.06
C ARG A 285 2.72 -0.10 -9.84
N THR A 286 3.46 -0.98 -9.16
CA THR A 286 4.27 -2.00 -9.84
C THR A 286 3.34 -3.12 -10.33
N ILE A 287 3.34 -3.35 -11.64
CA ILE A 287 2.63 -4.46 -12.28
C ILE A 287 3.68 -5.36 -12.95
N LEU A 288 3.41 -6.67 -12.94
CA LEU A 288 4.18 -7.65 -13.70
C LEU A 288 3.24 -8.28 -14.73
N SER A 289 3.57 -8.15 -16.01
CA SER A 289 2.77 -8.71 -17.09
C SER A 289 3.57 -9.70 -17.94
N GLY A 290 2.93 -10.80 -18.35
CA GLY A 290 3.53 -11.81 -19.22
C GLY A 290 3.45 -11.47 -20.70
N LEU A 291 3.78 -10.23 -21.08
CA LEU A 291 3.51 -9.69 -22.42
C LEU A 291 4.74 -9.61 -23.33
N VAL A 292 5.93 -10.02 -22.89
CA VAL A 292 7.20 -9.85 -23.64
C VAL A 292 7.16 -10.51 -25.03
N HIS A 293 6.50 -11.65 -25.17
CA HIS A 293 6.39 -12.37 -26.44
C HIS A 293 5.22 -11.91 -27.32
N PHE A 294 4.36 -11.01 -26.82
CA PHE A 294 3.11 -10.63 -27.48
C PHE A 294 3.08 -9.16 -27.89
N VAL A 295 3.59 -8.27 -27.03
CA VAL A 295 3.59 -6.83 -27.27
C VAL A 295 5.02 -6.31 -27.14
N PRO A 296 5.57 -5.66 -28.18
CA PRO A 296 6.90 -5.07 -28.10
C PRO A 296 6.91 -3.90 -27.10
N ILE A 297 8.06 -3.68 -26.44
CA ILE A 297 8.19 -2.74 -25.33
C ILE A 297 7.86 -1.31 -25.72
N GLU A 298 8.13 -0.93 -26.97
CA GLU A 298 7.85 0.39 -27.54
C GLU A 298 6.34 0.66 -27.64
N LYS A 299 5.53 -0.39 -27.78
CA LYS A 299 4.06 -0.29 -27.78
C LYS A 299 3.46 -0.36 -26.37
N MET A 300 4.25 -0.69 -25.36
CA MET A 300 3.82 -0.72 -23.95
C MET A 300 4.07 0.63 -23.27
N GLN A 301 5.16 1.31 -23.60
CA GLN A 301 5.49 2.61 -23.02
C GLN A 301 4.38 3.65 -23.31
N ASN A 302 3.93 4.37 -22.27
CA ASN A 302 2.85 5.36 -22.34
C ASN A 302 1.48 4.82 -22.81
N ARG A 303 1.31 3.49 -22.89
CA ARG A 303 0.05 2.87 -23.30
C ARG A 303 -1.02 3.05 -22.22
N MET A 304 -2.24 3.34 -22.66
CA MET A 304 -3.43 3.30 -21.81
C MET A 304 -3.94 1.86 -21.73
N VAL A 305 -4.21 1.39 -20.52
CA VAL A 305 -4.54 -0.01 -20.23
C VAL A 305 -5.67 -0.09 -19.20
N ILE A 306 -6.24 -1.27 -19.03
CA ILE A 306 -7.22 -1.56 -17.98
C ILE A 306 -6.56 -2.45 -16.95
N GLY A 307 -6.64 -2.08 -15.67
CA GLY A 307 -6.08 -2.85 -14.57
C GLY A 307 -7.16 -3.41 -13.64
N VAL A 308 -6.86 -4.56 -13.07
CA VAL A 308 -7.59 -5.14 -11.94
C VAL A 308 -6.89 -4.72 -10.65
N CYS A 309 -7.49 -3.80 -9.89
CA CYS A 309 -6.83 -3.06 -8.82
C CYS A 309 -7.09 -3.61 -7.40
N ASN A 310 -8.05 -4.52 -7.21
CA ASN A 310 -8.38 -5.07 -5.88
C ASN A 310 -7.98 -6.54 -5.71
N LEU A 311 -7.11 -7.08 -6.55
CA LEU A 311 -6.49 -8.39 -6.32
C LEU A 311 -5.49 -8.31 -5.17
N LYS A 312 -5.36 -9.43 -4.43
CA LYS A 312 -4.29 -9.55 -3.44
C LYS A 312 -2.93 -9.48 -4.16
N PRO A 313 -2.00 -8.61 -3.73
CA PRO A 313 -0.69 -8.51 -4.36
C PRO A 313 0.04 -9.86 -4.38
N ALA A 314 0.60 -10.22 -5.54
CA ALA A 314 1.24 -11.50 -5.79
C ALA A 314 2.72 -11.31 -6.13
N ALA A 315 3.60 -12.13 -5.56
CA ALA A 315 5.01 -12.11 -5.89
C ALA A 315 5.27 -13.04 -7.09
N MET A 316 5.94 -12.53 -8.12
CA MET A 316 6.43 -13.32 -9.25
C MET A 316 7.93 -13.07 -9.35
N ARG A 317 8.72 -14.15 -9.25
CA ARG A 317 10.19 -14.10 -9.38
C ARG A 317 10.87 -13.04 -8.49
N GLY A 318 10.38 -12.90 -7.25
CA GLY A 318 10.97 -12.00 -6.25
C GLY A 318 10.39 -10.59 -6.21
N ILE A 319 9.68 -10.15 -7.26
CA ILE A 319 9.04 -8.83 -7.32
C ILE A 319 7.53 -8.96 -7.08
N LYS A 320 6.95 -8.02 -6.33
CA LYS A 320 5.51 -8.00 -6.03
C LYS A 320 4.73 -7.20 -7.07
N SER A 321 3.77 -7.83 -7.72
CA SER A 321 2.76 -7.16 -8.56
C SER A 321 1.56 -6.73 -7.71
N TYR A 322 1.13 -5.49 -7.87
CA TYR A 322 0.02 -4.85 -7.13
C TYR A 322 -1.26 -4.73 -7.97
N GLY A 323 -1.41 -5.62 -8.95
CA GLY A 323 -2.56 -5.70 -9.83
C GLY A 323 -2.27 -6.59 -11.01
N MET A 324 -3.14 -6.51 -12.01
CA MET A 324 -3.03 -7.27 -13.25
C MET A 324 -3.57 -6.42 -14.40
N LEU A 325 -2.92 -6.44 -15.55
CA LEU A 325 -3.45 -5.83 -16.76
C LEU A 325 -4.48 -6.77 -17.40
N LEU A 326 -5.66 -6.24 -17.70
CA LEU A 326 -6.69 -6.97 -18.42
C LEU A 326 -6.32 -7.05 -19.91
N CYS A 327 -6.16 -8.27 -20.40
CA CYS A 327 -5.76 -8.52 -21.78
C CYS A 327 -6.81 -9.38 -22.51
N ALA A 328 -6.99 -9.14 -23.80
CA ALA A 328 -7.72 -10.03 -24.68
C ALA A 328 -6.77 -11.13 -25.19
N THR A 329 -7.13 -12.38 -24.96
CA THR A 329 -6.44 -13.55 -25.51
C THR A 329 -7.27 -14.12 -26.66
N HIS A 330 -6.64 -14.39 -27.80
CA HIS A 330 -7.32 -14.92 -28.98
C HIS A 330 -8.12 -16.19 -28.65
N LYS A 331 -9.22 -16.43 -29.38
CA LYS A 331 -10.13 -17.58 -29.15
C LYS A 331 -9.42 -18.95 -29.29
N ASP A 332 -8.36 -19.01 -30.08
CA ASP A 332 -7.54 -20.21 -30.29
C ASP A 332 -6.41 -20.34 -29.24
N GLY A 333 -6.43 -19.49 -28.21
CA GLY A 333 -5.45 -19.46 -27.12
C GLY A 333 -4.28 -18.51 -27.38
N LYS A 334 -3.24 -18.61 -26.54
CA LYS A 334 -2.10 -17.69 -26.53
C LYS A 334 -1.30 -17.69 -27.84
N ASP A 335 -1.29 -18.82 -28.56
CA ASP A 335 -0.61 -18.92 -29.86
C ASP A 335 -1.26 -18.04 -30.93
N GLY A 336 -2.55 -17.71 -30.78
CA GLY A 336 -3.25 -16.72 -31.60
C GLY A 336 -2.97 -15.27 -31.22
N GLY A 337 -2.26 -15.03 -30.11
CA GLY A 337 -1.87 -13.73 -29.60
C GLY A 337 -2.61 -13.28 -28.35
N VAL A 338 -2.00 -12.30 -27.67
CA VAL A 338 -2.52 -11.65 -26.46
C VAL A 338 -2.28 -10.15 -26.62
N GLU A 339 -3.29 -9.33 -26.33
CA GLU A 339 -3.16 -7.87 -26.40
C GLU A 339 -3.85 -7.17 -25.21
N PRO A 340 -3.30 -6.07 -24.68
CA PRO A 340 -3.94 -5.29 -23.64
C PRO A 340 -5.27 -4.69 -24.13
N VAL A 341 -6.30 -4.74 -23.28
CA VAL A 341 -7.58 -4.09 -23.54
C VAL A 341 -7.39 -2.57 -23.59
N CYS A 342 -8.02 -1.93 -24.57
CA CYS A 342 -7.95 -0.50 -24.78
C CYS A 342 -9.14 0.22 -24.14
N PRO A 343 -8.90 1.28 -23.34
CA PRO A 343 -9.98 2.17 -22.92
C PRO A 343 -10.48 3.03 -24.09
N PRO A 344 -11.70 3.59 -24.00
CA PRO A 344 -12.21 4.53 -25.00
C PRO A 344 -11.37 5.81 -25.05
N GLU A 345 -11.46 6.53 -26.16
CA GLU A 345 -10.74 7.79 -26.37
C GLU A 345 -11.09 8.83 -25.29
N GLY A 346 -10.09 9.60 -24.87
CA GLY A 346 -10.23 10.61 -23.82
C GLY A 346 -10.25 10.07 -22.39
N SER A 347 -10.14 8.76 -22.19
CA SER A 347 -9.98 8.17 -20.85
C SER A 347 -8.74 8.68 -20.11
N GLN A 348 -8.82 8.74 -18.79
CA GLN A 348 -7.76 9.23 -17.89
C GLN A 348 -7.43 8.16 -16.85
N PRO A 349 -6.19 8.13 -16.32
CA PRO A 349 -5.82 7.30 -15.19
C PRO A 349 -6.83 7.44 -14.04
N GLY A 350 -7.34 6.31 -13.55
CA GLY A 350 -8.31 6.24 -12.46
C GLY A 350 -9.78 6.27 -12.88
N ASP A 351 -10.10 6.45 -14.16
CA ASP A 351 -11.49 6.28 -14.64
C ASP A 351 -11.99 4.87 -14.26
N LYS A 352 -13.12 4.81 -13.55
CA LYS A 352 -13.76 3.54 -13.16
C LYS A 352 -14.33 2.85 -14.40
N VAL A 353 -14.14 1.52 -14.47
CA VAL A 353 -14.74 0.65 -15.47
C VAL A 353 -15.79 -0.21 -14.79
N TRP A 354 -16.96 -0.36 -15.41
CA TRP A 354 -18.03 -1.22 -14.92
C TRP A 354 -18.65 -2.04 -16.04
N VAL A 355 -19.34 -3.11 -15.67
CA VAL A 355 -20.17 -3.90 -16.58
C VAL A 355 -21.56 -3.27 -16.65
N GLU A 356 -22.11 -3.15 -17.86
CA GLU A 356 -23.46 -2.64 -18.10
C GLU A 356 -24.52 -3.38 -17.26
N GLY A 357 -25.32 -2.62 -16.52
CA GLY A 357 -26.31 -3.11 -15.55
C GLY A 357 -25.79 -3.29 -14.12
N PHE A 358 -24.50 -3.03 -13.88
CA PHE A 358 -23.88 -3.00 -12.56
C PHE A 358 -23.41 -1.58 -12.16
N GLU A 359 -23.98 -0.54 -12.76
CA GLU A 359 -23.64 0.86 -12.51
C GLU A 359 -23.81 1.24 -11.03
N GLY A 360 -22.92 2.11 -10.53
CA GLY A 360 -23.04 2.71 -9.20
C GLY A 360 -22.78 1.75 -8.03
N ARG A 361 -22.41 0.50 -8.30
CA ARG A 361 -21.97 -0.46 -7.27
C ARG A 361 -20.48 -0.27 -6.97
N GLU A 362 -20.13 -0.34 -5.71
CA GLU A 362 -18.74 -0.23 -5.27
C GLU A 362 -18.07 -1.61 -5.22
N PRO A 363 -16.80 -1.73 -5.67
CA PRO A 363 -16.05 -2.97 -5.62
C PRO A 363 -15.63 -3.35 -4.20
N GLU A 364 -15.25 -4.62 -4.02
CA GLU A 364 -14.64 -5.04 -2.75
C GLU A 364 -13.28 -4.36 -2.59
N ALA A 365 -12.94 -3.93 -1.37
CA ALA A 365 -11.64 -3.31 -1.12
C ALA A 365 -10.45 -4.22 -1.50
N VAL A 366 -10.55 -5.52 -1.21
CA VAL A 366 -9.60 -6.55 -1.62
C VAL A 366 -10.34 -7.87 -1.83
N LEU A 367 -10.22 -8.46 -3.02
CA LEU A 367 -10.80 -9.76 -3.35
C LEU A 367 -10.16 -10.88 -2.50
N ASN A 368 -11.00 -11.75 -1.95
CA ASN A 368 -10.52 -12.93 -1.22
C ASN A 368 -10.16 -14.07 -2.20
N PRO A 369 -8.88 -14.47 -2.29
CA PRO A 369 -8.46 -15.52 -3.23
C PRO A 369 -9.15 -16.87 -3.00
N LYS A 370 -9.59 -17.16 -1.77
CA LYS A 370 -10.29 -18.43 -1.46
C LYS A 370 -11.69 -18.50 -2.06
N LYS A 371 -12.29 -17.35 -2.37
CA LYS A 371 -13.63 -17.27 -2.97
C LYS A 371 -13.58 -17.38 -4.50
N LYS A 372 -12.40 -17.27 -5.12
CA LYS A 372 -12.20 -17.34 -6.58
C LYS A 372 -13.18 -16.44 -7.38
N ILE A 373 -13.45 -15.24 -6.85
CA ILE A 373 -14.43 -14.31 -7.43
C ILE A 373 -14.02 -13.91 -8.84
N PHE A 374 -12.76 -13.52 -9.02
CA PHE A 374 -12.26 -13.09 -10.32
C PHE A 374 -12.37 -14.24 -11.33
N GLU A 375 -11.95 -15.45 -10.98
CA GLU A 375 -11.98 -16.62 -11.86
C GLU A 375 -13.41 -17.02 -12.25
N ALA A 376 -14.37 -16.90 -11.34
CA ALA A 376 -15.78 -17.13 -11.64
C ALA A 376 -16.31 -16.11 -12.66
N ILE A 377 -16.03 -14.82 -12.46
CA ILE A 377 -16.47 -13.75 -13.37
C ILE A 377 -15.71 -13.77 -14.70
N GLN A 378 -14.41 -14.06 -14.67
CA GLN A 378 -13.50 -14.06 -15.81
C GLN A 378 -13.96 -15.03 -16.90
N SER A 379 -14.58 -16.15 -16.53
CA SER A 379 -15.18 -17.09 -17.49
C SER A 379 -16.26 -16.47 -18.38
N GLY A 380 -16.90 -15.39 -17.95
CA GLY A 380 -17.89 -14.64 -18.72
C GLY A 380 -17.31 -13.48 -19.54
N TYR A 381 -16.05 -13.09 -19.33
CA TYR A 381 -15.47 -11.98 -20.09
C TYR A 381 -15.10 -12.38 -21.52
N THR A 382 -15.55 -11.59 -22.49
CA THR A 382 -15.29 -11.82 -23.90
C THR A 382 -15.22 -10.54 -24.74
N THR A 383 -14.94 -10.66 -26.03
CA THR A 383 -15.10 -9.58 -27.02
C THR A 383 -16.22 -9.88 -28.00
N THR A 384 -17.00 -8.86 -28.36
CA THR A 384 -18.10 -8.97 -29.35
C THR A 384 -17.56 -9.00 -30.79
N GLU A 385 -18.46 -9.16 -31.77
CA GLU A 385 -18.13 -9.04 -33.20
C GLU A 385 -17.55 -7.68 -33.58
N SER A 386 -17.95 -6.62 -32.86
CA SER A 386 -17.41 -5.27 -33.00
C SER A 386 -16.15 -5.04 -32.15
N LYS A 387 -15.52 -6.11 -31.63
CA LYS A 387 -14.34 -6.09 -30.75
C LYS A 387 -14.53 -5.33 -29.44
N GLN A 388 -15.77 -5.07 -29.04
CA GLN A 388 -16.05 -4.43 -27.76
C GLN A 388 -15.91 -5.44 -26.64
N CYS A 389 -15.29 -5.05 -25.53
CA CYS A 389 -15.18 -5.89 -24.35
C CYS A 389 -16.55 -6.01 -23.68
N ALA A 390 -16.95 -7.24 -23.36
CA ALA A 390 -18.22 -7.56 -22.75
C ALA A 390 -18.06 -8.63 -21.67
N TRP A 391 -19.07 -8.74 -20.81
CA TRP A 391 -19.27 -9.83 -19.88
C TRP A 391 -20.61 -10.50 -20.17
N VAL A 392 -20.61 -11.83 -20.24
CA VAL A 392 -21.82 -12.63 -20.44
C VAL A 392 -22.23 -13.23 -19.11
N GLY A 393 -23.40 -12.83 -18.63
CA GLY A 393 -24.02 -13.37 -17.44
C GLY A 393 -25.25 -12.58 -17.00
N ALA A 394 -25.97 -13.15 -16.05
CA ALA A 394 -27.23 -12.59 -15.58
C ALA A 394 -27.06 -11.34 -14.71
N LEU A 395 -28.04 -10.43 -14.79
CA LEU A 395 -28.17 -9.38 -13.79
C LEU A 395 -28.76 -9.91 -12.48
N PRO A 396 -28.53 -9.20 -11.36
CA PRO A 396 -29.12 -9.57 -10.07
C PRO A 396 -30.65 -9.58 -10.05
N ASP A 397 -31.30 -8.87 -10.98
CA ASP A 397 -32.76 -8.77 -11.15
C ASP A 397 -33.28 -9.56 -12.37
N ALA A 398 -32.46 -10.41 -12.99
CA ALA A 398 -32.87 -11.23 -14.12
C ALA A 398 -34.00 -12.20 -13.70
N ALA A 399 -35.08 -12.23 -14.48
CA ALA A 399 -36.24 -13.10 -14.24
C ALA A 399 -35.88 -14.60 -14.36
N ASP A 400 -34.92 -14.93 -15.22
CA ASP A 400 -34.33 -16.25 -15.37
C ASP A 400 -32.79 -16.12 -15.54
N PRO A 401 -32.02 -16.28 -14.44
CA PRO A 401 -30.57 -16.13 -14.48
C PRO A 401 -29.84 -17.17 -15.36
N GLU A 402 -30.40 -18.34 -15.61
CA GLU A 402 -29.75 -19.36 -16.45
C GLU A 402 -29.96 -19.10 -17.95
N ALA A 403 -31.05 -18.42 -18.30
CA ALA A 403 -31.36 -18.03 -19.68
C ALA A 403 -30.72 -16.69 -20.10
N ASP A 404 -30.36 -15.81 -19.15
CA ASP A 404 -29.78 -14.49 -19.45
C ASP A 404 -28.30 -14.58 -19.83
N LYS A 405 -28.06 -14.81 -21.12
CA LYS A 405 -26.73 -14.84 -21.75
C LYS A 405 -26.45 -13.59 -22.58
N LYS A 406 -27.12 -12.47 -22.27
CA LYS A 406 -26.91 -11.23 -23.02
C LYS A 406 -25.48 -10.70 -22.75
N PRO A 407 -24.70 -10.33 -23.78
CA PRO A 407 -23.43 -9.65 -23.56
C PRO A 407 -23.66 -8.25 -23.00
N ARG A 408 -22.95 -7.93 -21.93
CA ARG A 408 -23.00 -6.66 -21.20
C ARG A 408 -21.68 -5.94 -21.37
N LEU A 409 -21.72 -4.75 -21.96
CA LEU A 409 -20.48 -4.07 -22.33
C LEU A 409 -19.70 -3.60 -21.10
N LEU A 410 -18.38 -3.66 -21.17
CA LEU A 410 -17.49 -3.01 -20.19
C LEU A 410 -17.34 -1.54 -20.60
N LYS A 411 -17.68 -0.63 -19.70
CA LYS A 411 -17.82 0.80 -19.99
C LYS A 411 -17.10 1.67 -18.98
N THR A 412 -16.66 2.83 -19.45
CA THR A 412 -16.36 4.00 -18.62
C THR A 412 -17.46 5.05 -18.83
N ASN A 413 -17.33 6.20 -18.17
CA ASN A 413 -18.14 7.38 -18.45
C ASN A 413 -17.96 7.93 -19.87
N LYS A 414 -16.88 7.56 -20.57
CA LYS A 414 -16.50 8.10 -21.88
C LYS A 414 -16.78 7.15 -23.04
N GLY A 415 -17.05 5.87 -22.78
CA GLY A 415 -17.34 4.92 -23.84
C GLY A 415 -17.15 3.46 -23.43
N VAL A 416 -17.01 2.61 -24.44
CA VAL A 416 -16.89 1.16 -24.31
C VAL A 416 -15.43 0.76 -24.49
N LEU A 417 -14.96 -0.20 -23.70
CA LEU A 417 -13.64 -0.80 -23.85
C LEU A 417 -13.59 -1.68 -25.11
N PHE A 418 -12.42 -1.80 -25.74
CA PHE A 418 -12.27 -2.61 -26.95
C PHE A 418 -10.93 -3.34 -27.01
N SER A 419 -10.91 -4.42 -27.79
CA SER A 419 -9.72 -5.11 -28.28
C SER A 419 -9.39 -4.55 -29.66
N GLU A 420 -8.10 -4.38 -29.96
CA GLU A 420 -7.65 -3.88 -31.28
C GLU A 420 -7.98 -4.90 -32.39
N ASN A 421 -7.73 -6.19 -32.13
CA ASN A 421 -7.69 -7.21 -33.17
C ASN A 421 -8.65 -8.37 -32.95
N PHE A 422 -9.02 -8.70 -31.71
CA PHE A 422 -9.66 -9.99 -31.42
C PHE A 422 -11.18 -9.92 -31.23
N VAL A 423 -11.88 -10.82 -31.93
CA VAL A 423 -13.32 -11.09 -31.80
C VAL A 423 -13.52 -12.43 -31.09
N GLY A 424 -14.44 -12.49 -30.14
CA GLY A 424 -14.67 -13.69 -29.33
C GLY A 424 -13.46 -14.10 -28.47
N ALA A 425 -12.57 -13.16 -28.18
CA ALA A 425 -11.45 -13.38 -27.27
C ALA A 425 -11.96 -13.65 -25.86
N SER A 426 -11.16 -14.34 -25.05
CA SER A 426 -11.34 -14.30 -23.59
C SER A 426 -10.62 -13.09 -23.03
N LEU A 427 -11.14 -12.47 -21.97
CA LEU A 427 -10.40 -11.44 -21.24
C LEU A 427 -9.84 -12.05 -19.96
N SER A 428 -8.57 -11.79 -19.68
CA SER A 428 -7.85 -12.34 -18.53
C SER A 428 -6.82 -11.38 -17.98
#